data_AF-A0A841D8U5-F1
#
_entry.id   AF-A0A841D8U5-F1
#
_cell.length_a   1.000
_cell.length_b   1.000
_cell.length_c   1.000
_cell.angle_alpha   90.00
_cell.angle_beta   90.00
_cell.angle_gamma   90.00
#
_symmetry.space_group_name_H-M   'P 1'
#
loop_
_entity.id
_entity.type
_entity.pdbx_description
1 polymer ?
#
loop_
_entity_poly.entity_id
_entity_poly.type
_entity_poly.pdbx_seq_one_letter_code
_entity_poly.pdbx_strand_id
1 'polypeptide(L)'
;MTEEDEAAFDEFLAARSTALLRTAILVCGASQHDAEDLGQHALEKVYRHWDRIRHDNPEAYARRVVVNAAISPRSPGTGRGRS
;
A
#
# COMPACT_ATOMS: atom_id res chain seq x y z
N MET A 1 -11.47 -10.13 11.18
CA MET A 1 -11.02 -11.07 10.16
C MET A 1 -11.31 -12.49 10.59
N THR A 2 -12.28 -13.11 9.93
CA THR A 2 -12.63 -14.53 10.02
C THR A 2 -11.77 -15.36 9.05
N GLU A 3 -11.87 -16.69 9.12
CA GLU A 3 -11.18 -17.60 8.19
C GLU A 3 -11.62 -17.39 6.73
N GLU A 4 -12.90 -17.06 6.52
CA GLU A 4 -13.45 -16.70 5.21
C GLU A 4 -12.90 -15.34 4.72
N ASP A 5 -12.74 -14.37 5.62
CA ASP A 5 -12.13 -13.08 5.28
C ASP A 5 -10.64 -13.26 4.89
N GLU A 6 -9.92 -14.17 5.55
CA GLU A 6 -8.52 -14.48 5.25
C GLU A 6 -8.37 -15.12 3.87
N ALA A 7 -9.20 -16.12 3.54
CA ALA A 7 -9.21 -16.74 2.22
C ALA A 7 -9.52 -15.72 1.10
N ALA A 8 -10.49 -14.83 1.33
CA ALA A 8 -10.82 -13.78 0.37
C ALA A 8 -9.69 -12.75 0.21
N PHE A 9 -8.97 -12.43 1.29
CA PHE A 9 -7.79 -11.58 1.22
C PHE A 9 -6.67 -12.23 0.42
N ASP A 10 -6.40 -13.52 0.64
CA ASP A 10 -5.38 -14.27 -0.09
C ASP A 10 -5.68 -14.34 -1.59
N GLU A 11 -6.94 -14.56 -1.98
CA GLU A 11 -7.36 -14.51 -3.38
C GLU A 11 -7.10 -13.12 -3.99
N PHE A 12 -7.48 -12.05 -3.27
CA PHE A 12 -7.21 -10.68 -3.69
C PHE A 12 -5.70 -10.42 -3.83
N LEU A 13 -4.90 -10.88 -2.87
CA LEU A 13 -3.46 -10.71 -2.83
C LEU A 13 -2.82 -11.42 -4.02
N ALA A 14 -3.18 -12.68 -4.28
CA ALA A 14 -2.70 -13.44 -5.41
C ALA A 14 -3.05 -12.77 -6.75
N ALA A 15 -4.28 -12.24 -6.88
CA ALA A 15 -4.73 -11.60 -8.10
C ALA A 15 -4.12 -10.20 -8.35
N ARG A 16 -3.84 -9.41 -7.30
CA ARG A 16 -3.57 -7.97 -7.43
C ARG A 16 -2.18 -7.51 -6.96
N SER A 17 -1.44 -8.34 -6.23
CA SER A 17 -0.08 -8.02 -5.75
C SER A 17 0.85 -7.53 -6.87
N THR A 18 0.92 -8.27 -7.98
CA THR A 18 1.80 -7.92 -9.10
C THR A 18 1.42 -6.59 -9.76
N ALA A 19 0.13 -6.33 -9.95
CA ALA A 19 -0.36 -5.07 -10.54
C ALA A 19 -0.09 -3.87 -9.61
N LEU A 20 -0.23 -4.08 -8.30
CA LEU A 20 0.06 -3.08 -7.29
C LEU A 20 1.56 -2.76 -7.25
N LEU A 21 2.42 -3.77 -7.29
CA LEU A 21 3.88 -3.59 -7.33
C LEU A 21 4.32 -2.84 -8.59
N ARG A 22 3.78 -3.18 -9.76
CA ARG A 22 4.04 -2.42 -11.00
C ARG A 22 3.63 -0.95 -10.86
N THR A 23 2.49 -0.71 -10.23
CA THR A 23 2.05 0.66 -9.94
C THR A 23 3.06 1.36 -9.02
N ALA A 24 3.45 0.73 -7.91
CA ALA A 24 4.43 1.28 -6.97
C ALA A 24 5.76 1.63 -7.66
N ILE A 25 6.27 0.75 -8.53
CA ILE A 25 7.49 1.00 -9.32
C ILE A 25 7.32 2.23 -10.21
N LEU A 26 6.20 2.34 -10.92
CA LEU A 26 5.93 3.47 -11.80
C LEU A 26 5.87 4.80 -11.05
N VAL A 27 5.27 4.85 -9.85
CA VAL A 27 5.21 6.09 -9.05
C VAL A 27 6.51 6.38 -8.29
N CYS A 28 7.32 5.38 -7.94
CA CYS A 28 8.63 5.60 -7.30
C CYS A 28 9.74 5.96 -8.30
N GLY A 29 9.53 5.70 -9.59
CA GLY A 29 10.49 5.98 -10.64
C GLY A 29 11.65 4.98 -10.65
N ALA A 30 12.70 5.22 -9.84
CA ALA A 30 14.00 4.56 -9.97
C ALA A 30 14.43 3.67 -8.78
N SER A 31 13.77 3.79 -7.63
CA SER A 31 14.09 2.99 -6.44
C SER A 31 13.21 1.74 -6.35
N GLN A 32 13.71 0.60 -6.82
CA GLN A 32 13.00 -0.68 -6.67
C GLN A 32 12.70 -1.01 -5.19
N HIS A 33 13.65 -0.71 -4.30
CA HIS A 33 13.50 -0.92 -2.86
C HIS A 33 12.37 -0.06 -2.27
N ASP A 34 12.28 1.22 -2.65
CA ASP A 34 11.21 2.11 -2.17
C ASP A 34 9.84 1.66 -2.70
N ALA A 35 9.79 1.15 -3.93
CA ALA A 35 8.56 0.59 -4.51
C ALA A 35 8.09 -0.67 -3.79
N GLU A 36 9.01 -1.52 -3.36
CA GLU A 36 8.70 -2.74 -2.61
C GLU A 36 8.19 -2.41 -1.21
N ASP A 37 8.85 -1.49 -0.49
CA ASP A 37 8.39 -0.99 0.81
C ASP A 37 6.99 -0.35 0.72
N LEU A 38 6.75 0.46 -0.32
CA LEU A 38 5.44 1.05 -0.60
C LEU A 38 4.37 -0.01 -0.89
N GLY A 39 4.72 -1.04 -1.66
CA GLY A 39 3.85 -2.17 -1.96
C GLY A 39 3.46 -2.93 -0.69
N GLN A 40 4.44 -3.27 0.15
CA GLN A 40 4.21 -3.93 1.44
C GLN A 40 3.34 -3.06 2.36
N HIS A 41 3.66 -1.78 2.51
CA HIS A 41 2.88 -0.84 3.32
C HIS A 41 1.42 -0.73 2.86
N ALA A 42 1.19 -0.74 1.55
CA ALA A 42 -0.15 -0.70 1.00
C ALA A 42 -0.94 -1.97 1.30
N LEU A 43 -0.33 -3.14 1.11
CA LEU A 43 -0.94 -4.44 1.39
C LEU A 43 -1.26 -4.61 2.88
N GLU A 44 -0.38 -4.17 3.78
CA GLU A 44 -0.66 -4.18 5.21
C GLU A 44 -1.87 -3.31 5.57
N LYS A 45 -2.01 -2.13 4.93
CA LYS A 45 -3.18 -1.27 5.16
C LYS A 45 -4.46 -1.87 4.63
N VAL A 46 -4.39 -2.56 3.47
CA VAL A 46 -5.53 -3.31 2.92
C VAL A 46 -5.94 -4.40 3.91
N TYR A 47 -5.00 -5.23 4.36
CA TYR A 47 -5.24 -6.29 5.33
C TYR A 47 -5.90 -5.76 6.60
N ARG A 48 -5.35 -4.69 7.19
CA ARG A 48 -5.89 -4.06 8.40
C ARG A 48 -7.31 -3.51 8.25
N HIS A 49 -7.73 -3.14 7.04
CA HIS A 49 -9.06 -2.58 6.77
C HIS A 49 -9.97 -3.55 5.99
N TRP A 50 -9.53 -4.80 5.81
CA TRP A 50 -10.13 -5.75 4.89
C TRP A 50 -11.62 -5.94 5.12
N ASP A 51 -12.01 -6.19 6.37
CA ASP A 51 -13.40 -6.38 6.79
C ASP A 51 -14.34 -5.25 6.33
N ARG A 52 -13.81 -4.02 6.18
CA ARG A 52 -14.55 -2.85 5.71
C ARG A 52 -14.54 -2.67 4.20
N ILE A 53 -13.43 -2.97 3.53
CA ILE A 53 -13.23 -2.62 2.11
C ILE A 53 -13.51 -3.77 1.15
N ARG A 54 -13.56 -5.01 1.62
CA ARG A 54 -13.75 -6.20 0.75
C ARG A 54 -15.04 -6.18 -0.07
N HIS A 55 -16.08 -5.51 0.44
CA HIS A 55 -17.39 -5.38 -0.20
C HIS A 55 -17.54 -4.12 -1.06
N ASP A 56 -16.53 -3.25 -1.06
CA ASP A 56 -16.52 -2.01 -1.84
C ASP A 56 -15.53 -2.14 -2.99
N ASN A 57 -14.38 -1.48 -2.92
CA ASN A 57 -13.34 -1.57 -3.94
C ASN A 57 -11.94 -1.66 -3.30
N PRO A 58 -11.47 -2.87 -2.94
CA PRO A 58 -10.18 -3.06 -2.29
C PRO A 58 -8.99 -2.68 -3.19
N GLU A 59 -9.13 -2.84 -4.52
CA GLU A 59 -8.10 -2.44 -5.50
C GLU A 59 -7.93 -0.92 -5.54
N ALA A 60 -9.03 -0.17 -5.60
CA ALA A 60 -8.99 1.29 -5.58
C ALA A 60 -8.40 1.82 -4.28
N TYR A 61 -8.73 1.19 -3.14
CA TYR A 61 -8.13 1.51 -1.85
C TYR A 61 -6.61 1.27 -1.85
N ALA A 62 -6.16 0.09 -2.30
CA ALA A 62 -4.74 -0.24 -2.37
C ALA A 62 -3.96 0.74 -3.25
N ARG A 63 -4.49 1.06 -4.44
CA ARG A 63 -3.88 2.02 -5.37
C ARG A 63 -3.79 3.41 -4.76
N ARG A 64 -4.85 3.86 -4.07
CA ARG A 64 -4.86 5.14 -3.35
C ARG A 64 -3.79 5.18 -2.25
N VAL A 65 -3.60 4.10 -1.51
CA VAL A 65 -2.55 4.02 -0.48
C VAL A 65 -1.16 4.15 -1.10
N VAL A 66 -0.87 3.40 -2.17
CA VAL A 66 0.42 3.50 -2.90
C VAL A 66 0.67 4.91 -3.39
N VAL A 67 -0.30 5.53 -4.06
CA VAL A 67 -0.17 6.89 -4.61
C VAL A 67 0.01 7.93 -3.50
N ASN A 68 -0.78 7.85 -2.43
CA ASN A 68 -0.68 8.79 -1.30
C ASN A 68 0.68 8.68 -0.60
N ALA A 69 1.19 7.47 -0.43
CA ALA A 69 2.47 7.25 0.23
C ALA A 69 3.66 7.64 -0.67
N ALA A 70 3.52 7.54 -2.00
CA ALA A 70 4.50 8.08 -2.95
C ALA A 70 4.49 9.62 -3.02
N ILE A 71 3.30 10.25 -2.93
CA ILE A 71 3.13 11.72 -2.97
C ILE A 71 3.49 12.37 -1.63
N SER A 72 3.46 11.64 -0.52
CA SER A 72 3.87 12.16 0.77
C SER A 72 5.39 12.03 0.88
N PRO A 73 6.19 13.06 0.53
CA PRO A 73 7.61 13.04 0.84
C PRO A 73 7.73 12.82 2.34
N ARG A 74 8.57 11.86 2.75
CA ARG A 74 9.09 11.81 4.12
C ARG A 74 9.59 13.22 4.43
N SER A 75 8.91 13.95 5.29
CA SER A 75 9.25 15.33 5.63
C SER A 75 10.76 15.44 5.91
N PRO A 76 11.56 16.17 5.12
CA PRO A 76 12.87 16.60 5.58
C PRO A 76 12.61 17.81 6.48
N GLY A 77 12.32 17.55 7.76
CA GLY A 77 11.70 18.57 8.60
C GLY A 77 11.73 18.28 10.08
N THR A 78 12.88 17.95 10.64
CA THR A 78 13.19 18.34 12.02
C THR A 78 14.60 18.91 12.05
N GLY A 79 14.77 20.06 11.39
CA GLY A 79 15.73 21.05 11.83
C GLY A 79 15.27 21.58 13.18
N ARG A 80 15.63 20.87 14.26
CA ARG A 80 15.55 21.43 15.60
C ARG A 80 16.80 22.27 15.79
N GLY A 81 16.72 23.53 15.38
CA GLY A 81 17.46 24.58 16.06
C GLY A 81 17.01 24.60 17.53
N ARG A 82 17.97 24.35 18.43
CA ARG A 82 18.02 24.82 19.82
C ARG A 82 19.52 25.00 20.07
N SER A 83 20.00 26.24 20.05
CA SER A 83 20.10 27.13 21.22
C SER A 83 21.04 26.54 22.26
#